data_AF-A0A7Z9KT36-F1
#
_entry.id   AF-A0A7Z9KT36-F1
#
_cell.length_a   1.000
_cell.length_b   1.000
_cell.length_c   1.000
_cell.angle_alpha   90.00
_cell.angle_beta   90.00
_cell.angle_gamma   90.00
#
_symmetry.space_group_name_H-M   'P 1'
#
loop_
_entity.id
_entity.type
_entity.pdbx_description
1 polymer ?
#
loop_
_entity_poly.entity_id
_entity_poly.type
_entity_poly.pdbx_seq_one_letter_code
_entity_poly.pdbx_strand_id
1 'polypeptide(L)'
;HNMRISIKRLRYSMEFFSVNYGKKFGELIQVWVDLQRLLGDIHDCDVGQDALMDYLEDPSQRDNEGVNVIGINTLILRYRQTRQERYQEFLTYWTSLQKKDFKGNLLGIIKKSN
;
A
#
# COMPACT_ATOMS: atom_id res chain seq x y z
N HIS A 1 7.96 1.34 0.58
CA HIS A 1 7.81 2.46 1.53
C HIS A 1 7.68 3.84 0.86
N ASN A 2 8.72 4.41 0.21
CA ASN A 2 8.69 5.78 -0.33
C ASN A 2 7.51 6.08 -1.27
N MET A 3 7.18 5.15 -2.15
CA MET A 3 6.05 5.30 -3.07
C MET A 3 4.71 5.49 -2.34
N ARG A 4 4.49 4.79 -1.22
CA ARG A 4 3.29 4.96 -0.37
C ARG A 4 3.19 6.39 0.15
N ILE A 5 4.31 6.96 0.62
CA ILE A 5 4.35 8.34 1.11
C ILE A 5 4.01 9.32 -0.02
N SER A 6 4.62 9.15 -1.20
CA SER A 6 4.35 10.01 -2.36
C SER A 6 2.90 9.94 -2.80
N ILE A 7 2.30 8.75 -2.84
CA ILE A 7 0.88 8.57 -3.20
C ILE A 7 -0.04 9.20 -2.17
N LYS A 8 0.21 9.02 -0.87
CA LYS A 8 -0.56 9.71 0.18
C LYS A 8 -0.54 11.22 -0.01
N ARG A 9 0.66 11.79 -0.20
CA ARG A 9 0.83 13.23 -0.42
C ARG A 9 0.04 13.70 -1.64
N LEU A 10 0.16 13.00 -2.76
CA LEU A 10 -0.55 13.35 -3.99
C LEU A 10 -2.08 13.25 -3.81
N ARG A 11 -2.56 12.16 -3.21
CA ARG A 11 -3.99 11.96 -2.95
C ARG A 11 -4.55 13.07 -2.08
N TYR A 12 -3.90 13.41 -0.97
CA TYR A 12 -4.34 14.49 -0.08
C TYR A 12 -4.37 15.84 -0.80
N SER A 13 -3.36 16.14 -1.62
CA SER A 13 -3.38 17.35 -2.44
C SER A 13 -4.54 17.35 -3.43
N MET A 14 -4.82 16.22 -4.10
CA MET A 14 -5.95 16.11 -5.01
C MET A 14 -7.29 16.24 -4.29
N GLU A 15 -7.49 15.56 -3.17
CA GLU A 15 -8.68 15.68 -2.32
C GLU A 15 -8.93 17.13 -1.92
N PHE A 16 -7.88 17.85 -1.51
CA PHE A 16 -7.96 19.27 -1.14
C PHE A 16 -8.42 20.16 -2.30
N PHE A 17 -7.84 19.98 -3.49
CA PHE A 17 -8.21 20.79 -4.66
C PHE A 17 -9.45 20.28 -5.40
N SER A 18 -10.06 19.18 -4.97
CA SER A 18 -11.16 18.53 -5.69
C SER A 18 -12.36 19.45 -5.95
N VAL A 19 -12.61 20.43 -5.07
CA VAL A 19 -13.68 21.44 -5.21
C VAL A 19 -13.51 22.28 -6.48
N ASN A 20 -12.29 22.44 -6.98
CA ASN A 20 -11.98 23.21 -8.19
C ASN A 20 -12.09 22.40 -9.47
N TYR A 21 -12.35 21.09 -9.39
CA TYR A 21 -12.37 20.19 -10.53
C TYR A 21 -13.68 19.40 -10.64
N GLY A 22 -14.03 18.98 -11.86
CA GLY A 22 -15.24 18.21 -12.11
C GLY A 22 -15.13 16.73 -11.75
N LYS A 23 -16.24 16.00 -11.93
CA LYS A 23 -16.38 14.56 -11.63
C LYS A 23 -15.21 13.67 -12.10
N LYS A 24 -14.67 13.92 -13.29
CA LYS A 24 -13.54 13.16 -13.86
C LYS A 24 -12.27 13.21 -12.99
N PHE A 25 -12.05 14.31 -12.27
CA PHE A 25 -10.93 14.43 -11.34
C PHE A 25 -11.16 13.59 -10.09
N GLY A 26 -12.40 13.54 -9.58
CA GLY A 26 -12.78 12.64 -8.49
C GLY A 26 -12.61 11.16 -8.85
N GLU A 27 -12.96 10.77 -10.07
CA GLU A 27 -12.70 9.40 -10.58
C GLU A 27 -11.21 9.05 -10.58
N LEU A 28 -10.33 10.03 -10.86
CA LEU A 28 -8.88 9.83 -10.75
C LEU A 28 -8.38 9.76 -9.32
N ILE A 29 -9.03 10.41 -8.35
CA ILE A 29 -8.70 10.25 -6.92
C ILE A 29 -8.86 8.78 -6.52
N GLN A 30 -9.88 8.08 -7.02
CA GLN A 30 -10.10 6.67 -6.70
C GLN A 30 -8.91 5.78 -7.11
N VAL A 31 -8.25 6.07 -8.24
CA VAL A 31 -7.03 5.35 -8.66
C VAL A 31 -5.92 5.45 -7.59
N TRP A 32 -5.75 6.63 -7.00
CA TRP A 32 -4.76 6.85 -5.94
C TRP A 32 -5.17 6.22 -4.61
N VAL A 33 -6.47 6.17 -4.31
CA VAL A 33 -7.00 5.42 -3.16
C VAL A 33 -6.66 3.93 -3.30
N ASP A 34 -6.92 3.34 -4.46
CA ASP A 34 -6.67 1.91 -4.71
C ASP A 34 -5.18 1.58 -4.63
N LEU A 35 -4.32 2.40 -5.23
CA LEU A 35 -2.86 2.26 -5.11
C LEU A 35 -2.38 2.40 -3.67
N GLN A 36 -2.93 3.36 -2.92
CA GLN A 36 -2.59 3.55 -1.52
C GLN A 36 -2.98 2.35 -0.67
N ARG A 37 -4.15 1.74 -0.93
CA ARG A 37 -4.61 0.53 -0.24
C ARG A 37 -3.61 -0.60 -0.44
N LEU A 38 -3.26 -0.92 -1.69
CA LEU A 38 -2.32 -2.01 -2.01
C LEU A 38 -0.95 -1.81 -1.38
N LEU A 39 -0.42 -0.58 -1.43
CA LEU A 39 0.85 -0.24 -0.79
C LEU A 39 0.78 -0.21 0.74
N GLY A 40 -0.42 0.03 1.30
CA GLY A 40 -0.72 -0.13 2.72
C GLY A 40 -0.64 -1.59 3.12
N ASP A 41 -1.38 -2.46 2.42
CA ASP A 41 -1.42 -3.90 2.70
C ASP A 41 -0.02 -4.54 2.66
N ILE A 42 0.83 -4.15 1.69
CA ILE A 42 2.24 -4.59 1.62
C ILE A 42 3.03 -4.12 2.85
N HIS A 43 2.87 -2.85 3.24
CA HIS A 43 3.59 -2.28 4.36
C HIS A 43 3.14 -2.85 5.70
N ASP A 44 1.85 -3.14 5.86
CA ASP A 44 1.30 -3.77 7.06
C ASP A 44 1.84 -5.19 7.22
N CYS A 45 2.12 -5.89 6.11
CA CYS A 45 2.83 -7.17 6.16
C CYS A 45 4.29 -7.02 6.57
N ASP A 46 5.00 -5.99 6.07
CA ASP A 46 6.38 -5.71 6.49
C ASP A 46 6.44 -5.43 8.00
N VAL A 47 5.61 -4.51 8.49
CA VAL A 47 5.57 -4.11 9.92
C VAL A 47 5.11 -5.27 10.81
N GLY A 48 4.11 -6.04 10.38
CA GLY A 48 3.61 -7.19 11.13
C GLY A 48 4.64 -8.31 11.24
N GLN A 49 5.39 -8.58 10.17
CA GLN A 49 6.49 -9.54 10.21
C GLN A 49 7.59 -9.08 11.17
N ASP A 50 8.03 -7.82 11.07
CA ASP A 50 9.10 -7.28 11.91
C ASP A 50 8.73 -7.36 13.39
N ALA A 51 7.49 -6.97 13.76
CA ALA A 51 7.01 -7.05 15.14
C ALA A 51 7.00 -8.49 15.71
N LEU A 52 6.69 -9.49 14.88
CA LEU A 52 6.71 -10.90 15.30
C LEU A 52 8.13 -11.45 15.42
N MET A 53 9.04 -10.99 14.57
CA MET A 53 10.46 -11.33 14.66
C MET A 53 11.07 -10.74 15.93
N ASP A 54 10.82 -9.46 16.22
CA ASP A 54 11.25 -8.79 17.45
C ASP A 54 10.74 -9.54 18.70
N TYR A 55 9.48 -10.00 18.68
CA TYR A 55 8.92 -10.79 19.77
C TYR A 55 9.64 -12.14 19.98
N LEU A 56 10.05 -12.82 18.92
CA LEU A 56 10.78 -14.10 19.02
C LEU A 56 12.22 -13.90 19.51
N GLU A 57 12.82 -12.75 19.23
CA GLU A 57 14.19 -12.43 19.64
C GLU A 57 14.27 -11.92 21.10
N ASP A 58 13.14 -11.51 21.69
CA ASP A 58 13.06 -11.04 23.08
C ASP A 58 13.36 -12.17 24.09
N PRO A 59 14.47 -12.08 24.86
CA PRO A 59 14.85 -13.08 25.85
C PRO A 59 13.83 -13.30 26.97
N SER A 60 12.94 -12.32 27.22
CA SER A 60 11.89 -12.42 28.24
C SER A 60 10.74 -13.38 27.84
N GLN A 61 10.66 -13.78 26.58
CA GLN A 61 9.58 -14.63 26.05
C GLN A 61 9.92 -16.14 26.04
N ARG A 62 11.11 -16.53 26.52
CA ARG A 62 11.64 -17.90 26.46
C ARG A 62 10.83 -18.93 27.26
N ASP A 63 10.15 -18.55 28.34
CA ASP A 63 9.39 -19.52 29.16
C ASP A 63 8.12 -20.09 28.45
N ASN A 64 7.76 -19.61 27.25
CA ASN A 64 6.57 -20.04 26.47
C ASN A 64 6.94 -20.88 25.21
N GLU A 65 7.92 -21.76 25.35
CA GLU A 65 8.91 -22.09 24.30
C GLU A 65 8.44 -22.94 23.10
N GLY A 66 7.53 -23.91 23.26
CA GLY A 66 7.28 -24.91 22.19
C GLY A 66 6.21 -24.53 21.16
N VAL A 67 4.98 -24.33 21.64
CA VAL A 67 3.80 -24.13 20.77
C VAL A 67 3.71 -22.69 20.26
N ASN A 68 4.18 -21.71 21.04
CA ASN A 68 4.15 -20.29 20.68
C ASN A 68 5.08 -20.00 19.47
N VAL A 69 6.29 -20.58 19.48
CA VAL A 69 7.28 -20.40 18.39
C VAL A 69 6.77 -20.97 17.07
N ILE A 70 6.13 -22.15 17.07
CA ILE A 70 5.55 -22.75 15.86
C ILE A 70 4.40 -21.88 15.32
N GLY A 71 3.51 -21.42 16.22
CA GLY A 71 2.39 -20.55 15.86
C GLY A 71 2.86 -19.23 15.24
N ILE A 72 3.85 -18.58 15.85
CA ILE A 72 4.40 -17.30 15.36
C ILE A 72 5.13 -17.50 14.02
N ASN A 73 5.94 -18.54 13.88
CA ASN A 73 6.61 -18.84 12.61
C ASN A 73 5.58 -19.09 11.49
N THR A 74 4.48 -19.78 11.79
CA THR A 74 3.38 -19.97 10.85
C THR A 74 2.74 -18.64 10.45
N LEU A 75 2.56 -17.72 11.39
CA LEU A 75 2.03 -16.39 11.12
C LEU A 75 3.00 -15.54 10.28
N ILE A 76 4.31 -15.61 10.55
CA ILE A 76 5.36 -14.95 9.75
C ILE A 76 5.32 -15.45 8.29
N LEU A 77 5.21 -16.76 8.09
CA LEU A 77 5.09 -17.34 6.74
C LEU A 77 3.83 -16.84 6.03
N ARG A 78 2.72 -16.70 6.74
CA ARG A 78 1.48 -16.14 6.20
C ARG A 78 1.64 -14.67 5.79
N TYR A 79 2.29 -13.84 6.62
CA TYR A 79 2.60 -12.45 6.27
C TYR A 79 3.45 -12.36 5.02
N ARG A 80 4.50 -13.19 4.89
CA ARG A 80 5.35 -13.25 3.69
C ARG A 80 4.56 -13.61 2.44
N GLN A 81 3.68 -14.62 2.54
CA GLN A 81 2.82 -15.03 1.44
C GLN A 81 1.87 -13.89 1.03
N THR A 82 1.13 -13.32 1.99
CA THR A 82 0.20 -12.21 1.72
C THR A 82 0.92 -11.00 1.14
N ARG A 83 2.10 -10.65 1.65
CA ARG A 83 2.94 -9.59 1.09
C ARG A 83 3.23 -9.81 -0.39
N GLN A 84 3.61 -11.03 -0.77
CA GLN A 84 3.93 -11.37 -2.15
C GLN A 84 2.69 -11.29 -3.07
N GLU A 85 1.55 -11.78 -2.59
CA GLU A 85 0.27 -11.70 -3.31
C GLU A 85 -0.13 -10.23 -3.56
N ARG A 86 -0.07 -9.39 -2.52
CA ARG A 86 -0.41 -7.95 -2.62
C ARG A 86 0.58 -7.20 -3.50
N TYR A 87 1.86 -7.57 -3.45
CA TYR A 87 2.87 -7.02 -4.35
C TYR A 87 2.56 -7.35 -5.82
N GLN A 88 2.14 -8.58 -6.11
CA GLN A 88 1.77 -8.98 -7.47
C GLN A 88 0.48 -8.28 -7.97
N GLU A 89 -0.51 -8.11 -7.09
CA GLU A 89 -1.72 -7.32 -7.36
C GLU A 89 -1.35 -5.87 -7.68
N PHE A 90 -0.48 -5.26 -6.87
CA PHE A 90 0.08 -3.93 -7.10
C PHE A 90 0.78 -3.82 -8.45
N LEU A 91 1.68 -4.73 -8.80
CA LEU A 91 2.40 -4.70 -10.08
C LEU A 91 1.45 -4.79 -11.27
N THR A 92 0.46 -5.68 -11.18
CA THR A 92 -0.56 -5.84 -12.22
C THR A 92 -1.36 -4.56 -12.42
N TYR A 93 -1.85 -3.99 -11.32
CA TYR A 93 -2.64 -2.76 -11.36
C TYR A 93 -1.81 -1.58 -11.86
N TRP A 94 -0.60 -1.38 -11.32
CA TRP A 94 0.33 -0.32 -11.73
C TRP A 94 0.63 -0.39 -13.24
N THR A 95 0.95 -1.57 -13.75
CA THR A 95 1.20 -1.78 -15.18
C THR A 95 -0.04 -1.45 -16.02
N SER A 96 -1.24 -1.80 -15.54
CA SER A 96 -2.49 -1.48 -16.23
C SER A 96 -2.75 0.03 -16.29
N LEU A 97 -2.40 0.78 -15.24
CA LEU A 97 -2.52 2.23 -15.18
C LEU A 97 -1.53 2.91 -16.13
N GLN A 98 -0.28 2.43 -16.17
CA GLN A 98 0.73 2.92 -17.11
C GLN A 98 0.28 2.75 -18.56
N LYS A 99 -0.30 1.60 -18.92
CA LYS A 99 -0.86 1.36 -20.26
C LYS A 99 -2.01 2.30 -20.63
N LYS A 100 -2.75 2.79 -19.63
CA LYS A 100 -3.88 3.73 -19.81
C LYS A 100 -3.46 5.21 -19.77
N ASP A 101 -2.16 5.50 -19.69
CA ASP A 101 -1.59 6.84 -19.51
C ASP A 101 -2.31 7.66 -18.42
N PHE A 102 -2.52 7.05 -17.25
CA PHE A 102 -3.22 7.71 -16.14
C PHE A 102 -2.57 9.04 -15.71
N LYS A 103 -1.24 9.15 -15.86
CA LYS A 103 -0.49 10.39 -15.62
C LYS A 103 -0.84 11.47 -16.63
N GLY A 104 -0.84 11.15 -17.93
CA GLY A 104 -1.25 12.09 -18.97
C GLY A 104 -2.71 12.54 -18.80
N ASN A 105 -3.60 11.62 -18.42
CA ASN A 105 -5.00 11.94 -18.12
C ASN A 105 -5.14 12.95 -16.97
N LEU A 106 -4.39 12.77 -15.87
CA LEU A 106 -4.37 13.71 -14.76
C LEU A 106 -3.83 15.09 -15.18
N LEU A 107 -2.70 15.12 -15.88
CA LEU A 107 -2.09 16.37 -16.36
C LEU A 107 -3.01 17.10 -17.36
N GLY A 108 -3.74 16.36 -18.21
CA GLY A 108 -4.69 16.93 -19.14
C GLY A 108 -5.88 17.61 -18.47
N ILE A 109 -6.33 17.10 -17.31
CA ILE A 109 -7.39 17.76 -16.53
C ILE A 109 -6.85 19.01 -15.85
N ILE A 110 -5.68 18.93 -15.21
CA ILE A 110 -5.08 20.07 -14.50
C ILE A 110 -4.81 21.23 -15.47
N LYS A 111 -4.32 20.96 -16.69
CA LYS A 111 -4.03 21.99 -17.69
C LYS A 111 -5.26 22.63 -18.32
N LYS A 112 -6.43 21.98 -18.30
CA LYS A 112 -7.68 22.47 -18.90
C LYS A 112 -8.53 23.33 -17.96
N SER A 113 -8.21 23.35 -16.66
CA SER A 113 -8.91 24.16 -15.65
C SER A 113 -8.29 25.56 -15.43
N ASN A 114 -7.26 25.92 -16.21
CA ASN A 114 -6.78 27.29 -16.39
C ASN A 114 -7.31 27.86 -17.70
#